data_AF-A0A441X5Z6-F1
#
_entry.id   AF-A0A441X5Z6-F1
#
_cell.length_a   1.000
_cell.length_b   1.000
_cell.length_c   1.000
_cell.angle_alpha   90.00
_cell.angle_beta   90.00
_cell.angle_gamma   90.00
#
_symmetry.space_group_name_H-M   'P 1'
#
loop_
_entity.id
_entity.type
_entity.pdbx_description
1 polymer ?
#
loop_
_entity_poly.entity_id
_entity_poly.type
_entity_poly.pdbx_seq_one_letter_code
_entity_poly.pdbx_strand_id
1 'polypeptide(L)'
;MLALPLSGVISKAREISGRDDAFVENAPFSGLVEEKPVRALAALHFAAKGGEFPEWAWRAFLGSDARKNDDPKLIWLTAKRLLSYRRQDISELIYSLSEWVLKVAKTLSRNHEAVFYEIVTRIADIIGSDPRAGASAIIRGTGSRDWATEALNSPAGKISQALFNTPSTEGVKKGKGLSENWLSQVNRLLLVQEEPRCHSLVIFCRNLLWFDFVDPEWTRKHLIAALKSDDIDDRDAAWAGFFWAAKIPHPTLYRVLKDDLLAIAKSDTLSKRSHEQVLAGILLSGWANVDPAEGKACVSDDEMRDLLLKSDDEFRSHVLWQAERWSEAKKEATGVSWSDEIERLLEHVWPRQIAAKSPRISARLCNFAFSSKDRFVKRANIVLPLLSKAEGDSVRMPNLRKSKDNIVDIYPEQTLAILDVILPENAAAWPYGIESTIDRIGKGDSRLSNDPRLLSLKRRWDAR
;
A
#
# COMPACT_ATOMS: atom_id res chain seq x y z
N MET A 1 -14.07 -28.21 34.11
CA MET A 1 -14.87 -27.88 32.90
C MET A 1 -15.48 -29.11 32.20
N LEU A 2 -14.72 -30.18 31.98
CA LEU A 2 -15.18 -31.34 31.20
C LEU A 2 -16.29 -32.18 31.86
N ALA A 3 -16.30 -32.27 33.20
CA ALA A 3 -17.27 -33.08 33.96
C ALA A 3 -18.57 -32.33 34.34
N LEU A 4 -18.68 -31.02 34.10
CA LEU A 4 -19.85 -30.22 34.50
C LEU A 4 -21.06 -30.48 33.59
N PRO A 5 -22.32 -30.28 34.03
CA PRO A 5 -23.45 -30.15 33.11
C PRO A 5 -23.30 -28.88 32.26
N LEU A 6 -23.85 -28.86 31.04
CA LEU A 6 -23.74 -27.70 30.13
C LEU A 6 -24.22 -26.39 30.79
N SER A 7 -25.26 -26.46 31.62
CA SER A 7 -25.81 -25.34 32.39
C SER A 7 -24.80 -24.69 33.35
N GLY A 8 -23.84 -25.45 33.87
CA GLY A 8 -22.83 -24.95 34.81
C GLY A 8 -21.53 -24.48 34.14
N VAL A 9 -21.33 -24.75 32.85
CA VAL A 9 -20.06 -24.50 32.14
C VAL A 9 -19.73 -23.01 32.11
N ILE A 10 -20.67 -22.16 31.68
CA ILE A 10 -20.42 -20.72 31.52
C ILE A 10 -20.21 -20.04 32.88
N SER A 11 -21.11 -20.29 33.84
CA SER A 11 -21.03 -19.69 35.17
C SER A 11 -19.76 -20.11 35.90
N LYS A 12 -19.41 -21.41 35.86
CA LYS A 12 -18.18 -21.88 36.50
C LYS A 12 -16.95 -21.30 35.82
N ALA A 13 -16.90 -21.27 34.48
CA ALA A 13 -15.79 -20.64 33.78
C ALA A 13 -15.59 -19.20 34.20
N ARG A 14 -16.67 -18.42 34.31
CA ARG A 14 -16.59 -17.01 34.75
C ARG A 14 -16.07 -16.87 36.18
N GLU A 15 -16.49 -17.77 37.08
CA GLU A 15 -16.07 -17.78 38.49
C GLU A 15 -14.57 -18.04 38.64
N ILE A 16 -13.99 -18.93 37.82
CA ILE A 16 -12.57 -19.31 37.89
C ILE A 16 -11.70 -18.58 36.85
N SER A 17 -12.24 -17.59 36.15
CA SER A 17 -11.48 -16.70 35.27
C SER A 17 -10.85 -15.56 36.07
N GLY A 18 -9.62 -15.17 35.73
CA GLY A 18 -8.95 -14.04 36.35
C GLY A 18 -7.43 -14.14 36.30
N ARG A 19 -6.75 -13.06 36.70
CA ARG A 19 -5.31 -13.10 36.93
C ARG A 19 -5.03 -13.59 38.34
N ASP A 20 -4.13 -14.54 38.46
CA ASP A 20 -3.60 -14.94 39.77
C ASP A 20 -2.47 -14.01 40.24
N ASP A 21 -2.00 -14.24 41.47
CA ASP A 21 -0.91 -13.48 42.09
C ASP A 21 0.43 -13.64 41.36
N ALA A 22 0.55 -14.63 40.47
CA ALA A 22 1.71 -14.84 39.59
C ALA A 22 1.56 -14.14 38.22
N PHE A 23 0.54 -13.30 38.05
CA PHE A 23 0.16 -12.62 36.80
C PHE A 23 -0.19 -13.56 35.65
N VAL A 24 -0.49 -14.84 35.92
CA VAL A 24 -0.96 -15.80 34.93
C VAL A 24 -2.46 -15.56 34.71
N GLU A 25 -2.84 -15.40 33.44
CA GLU A 25 -4.24 -15.24 33.06
C GLU A 25 -4.91 -16.61 32.96
N ASN A 26 -5.83 -16.88 33.89
CA ASN A 26 -6.66 -18.08 33.86
C ASN A 26 -7.86 -17.83 32.94
N ALA A 27 -7.85 -18.47 31.77
CA ALA A 27 -8.92 -18.42 30.76
C ALA A 27 -9.53 -19.82 30.51
N PRO A 28 -10.21 -20.42 31.50
CA PRO A 28 -10.66 -21.81 31.46
C PRO A 28 -11.69 -22.11 30.35
N PHE A 29 -12.48 -21.10 29.96
CA PHE A 29 -13.38 -21.26 28.81
C PHE A 29 -12.60 -21.33 27.50
N SER A 30 -11.56 -20.51 27.32
CA SER A 30 -10.70 -20.56 26.13
C SER A 30 -10.03 -21.93 25.99
N GLY A 31 -9.54 -22.52 27.09
CA GLY A 31 -9.06 -23.91 27.08
C GLY A 31 -10.12 -24.92 26.63
N LEU A 32 -11.37 -24.78 27.08
CA LEU A 32 -12.48 -25.62 26.60
C LEU A 32 -12.79 -25.41 25.11
N VAL A 33 -12.72 -24.17 24.62
CA VAL A 33 -12.93 -23.80 23.21
C VAL A 33 -11.91 -24.49 22.31
N GLU A 34 -10.67 -24.61 22.76
CA GLU A 34 -9.58 -25.28 22.04
C GLU A 34 -9.71 -26.80 22.08
N GLU A 35 -9.89 -27.38 23.28
CA GLU A 35 -9.90 -28.84 23.45
C GLU A 35 -11.21 -29.51 23.01
N LYS A 36 -12.36 -28.89 23.27
CA LYS A 36 -13.71 -29.47 23.07
C LYS A 36 -14.68 -28.43 22.49
N PRO A 37 -14.48 -27.99 21.24
CA PRO A 37 -15.23 -26.88 20.65
C PRO A 37 -16.72 -27.14 20.50
N VAL A 38 -17.12 -28.37 20.14
CA VAL A 38 -18.54 -28.76 20.06
C VAL A 38 -19.24 -28.59 21.41
N ARG A 39 -18.54 -28.93 22.50
CA ARG A 39 -19.07 -28.79 23.85
C ARG A 39 -19.14 -27.33 24.30
N ALA A 40 -18.14 -26.53 23.97
CA ALA A 40 -18.16 -25.08 24.22
C ALA A 40 -19.34 -24.42 23.50
N LEU A 41 -19.55 -24.74 22.21
CA LEU A 41 -20.69 -24.25 21.44
C LEU A 41 -22.03 -24.72 22.02
N ALA A 42 -22.13 -25.96 22.49
CA ALA A 42 -23.33 -26.47 23.14
C ALA A 42 -23.65 -25.73 24.45
N ALA A 43 -22.65 -25.38 25.25
CA ALA A 43 -22.83 -24.58 26.46
C ALA A 43 -23.30 -23.16 26.15
N LEU A 44 -22.72 -22.51 25.13
CA LEU A 44 -23.18 -21.20 24.65
C LEU A 44 -24.62 -21.22 24.16
N HIS A 45 -24.98 -22.25 23.39
CA HIS A 45 -26.34 -22.41 22.90
C HIS A 45 -27.34 -22.69 24.02
N PHE A 46 -26.94 -23.47 25.03
CA PHE A 46 -27.76 -23.73 26.21
C PHE A 46 -28.04 -22.43 26.98
N ALA A 47 -27.01 -21.63 27.25
CA ALA A 47 -27.16 -20.32 27.90
C ALA A 47 -28.13 -19.41 27.11
N ALA A 48 -27.95 -19.33 25.78
CA ALA A 48 -28.81 -18.52 24.90
C ALA A 48 -30.28 -18.95 24.96
N LYS A 49 -30.55 -20.27 25.03
CA LYS A 49 -31.92 -20.78 25.22
C LYS A 49 -32.51 -20.43 26.59
N GLY A 50 -31.68 -20.28 27.61
CA GLY A 50 -32.05 -19.80 28.94
C GLY A 50 -32.27 -18.29 29.04
N GLY A 51 -32.12 -17.55 27.93
CA GLY A 51 -32.23 -16.09 27.90
C GLY A 51 -30.93 -15.35 28.21
N GLU A 52 -29.83 -16.07 28.42
CA GLU A 52 -28.51 -15.49 28.71
C GLU A 52 -27.63 -15.50 27.47
N PHE A 53 -27.11 -14.33 27.06
CA PHE A 53 -26.18 -14.22 25.94
C PHE A 53 -24.80 -13.77 26.42
N PRO A 54 -23.92 -14.71 26.85
CA PRO A 54 -22.63 -14.35 27.45
C PRO A 54 -21.64 -13.87 26.39
N GLU A 55 -21.64 -12.57 26.13
CA GLU A 55 -20.83 -11.89 25.11
C GLU A 55 -19.34 -12.27 25.19
N TRP A 56 -18.74 -12.20 26.39
CA TRP A 56 -17.33 -12.56 26.63
C TRP A 56 -16.99 -14.00 26.19
N ALA A 57 -17.92 -14.94 26.40
CA ALA A 57 -17.71 -16.35 26.07
C ALA A 57 -17.87 -16.58 24.56
N TRP A 58 -18.80 -15.89 23.92
CA TRP A 58 -18.89 -15.87 22.46
C TRP A 58 -17.66 -15.27 21.79
N ARG A 59 -17.13 -14.15 22.33
CA ARG A 59 -15.88 -13.54 21.85
C ARG A 59 -14.70 -14.51 22.00
N ALA A 60 -14.59 -15.22 23.12
CA ALA A 60 -13.57 -16.26 23.30
C ALA A 60 -13.73 -17.43 22.32
N PHE A 61 -14.97 -17.87 22.05
CA PHE A 61 -15.24 -18.95 21.10
C PHE A 61 -14.89 -18.56 19.66
N LEU A 62 -15.37 -17.40 19.19
CA LEU A 62 -15.19 -16.92 17.82
C LEU A 62 -13.75 -16.43 17.56
N GLY A 63 -13.12 -15.84 18.57
CA GLY A 63 -11.78 -15.28 18.48
C GLY A 63 -10.66 -16.32 18.44
N SER A 64 -10.90 -17.56 18.90
CA SER A 64 -9.87 -18.61 18.91
C SER A 64 -9.34 -18.91 17.51
N ASP A 65 -8.01 -18.93 17.37
CA ASP A 65 -7.36 -19.25 16.11
C ASP A 65 -7.54 -20.70 15.67
N ALA A 66 -7.94 -21.60 16.58
CA ALA A 66 -8.32 -22.96 16.24
C ALA A 66 -9.53 -23.00 15.28
N ARG A 67 -10.41 -21.98 15.30
CA ARG A 67 -11.64 -21.95 14.49
C ARG A 67 -11.41 -21.97 12.99
N LYS A 68 -10.25 -21.54 12.50
CA LYS A 68 -9.90 -21.60 11.06
C LYS A 68 -9.80 -23.03 10.53
N ASN A 69 -9.58 -24.01 11.42
CA ASN A 69 -9.40 -25.42 11.11
C ASN A 69 -10.59 -26.29 11.53
N ASP A 70 -11.71 -25.68 11.95
CA ASP A 70 -12.89 -26.44 12.33
C ASP A 70 -13.44 -27.27 11.16
N ASP A 71 -14.02 -28.42 11.48
CA ASP A 71 -14.74 -29.23 10.50
C ASP A 71 -15.90 -28.44 9.86
N PRO A 72 -16.17 -28.59 8.55
CA PRO A 72 -17.26 -27.89 7.87
C PRO A 72 -18.62 -27.96 8.59
N LYS A 73 -18.95 -29.08 9.26
CA LYS A 73 -20.20 -29.23 10.01
C LYS A 73 -20.23 -28.33 11.25
N LEU A 74 -19.10 -28.17 11.95
CA LEU A 74 -19.01 -27.28 13.10
C LEU A 74 -19.09 -25.82 12.69
N ILE A 75 -18.43 -25.44 11.57
CA ILE A 75 -18.53 -24.10 11.00
C ILE A 75 -19.99 -23.79 10.63
N TRP A 76 -20.64 -24.70 9.90
CA TRP A 76 -22.06 -24.58 9.55
C TRP A 76 -22.97 -24.47 10.77
N LEU A 77 -22.78 -25.35 11.76
CA LEU A 77 -23.59 -25.34 12.98
C LEU A 77 -23.44 -24.02 13.72
N THR A 78 -22.20 -23.52 13.86
CA THR A 78 -21.92 -22.21 14.47
C THR A 78 -22.65 -21.09 13.74
N ALA A 79 -22.55 -21.04 12.40
CA ALA A 79 -23.24 -20.04 11.58
C ALA A 79 -24.76 -20.11 11.75
N LYS A 80 -25.37 -21.29 11.67
CA LYS A 80 -26.83 -21.46 11.86
C LYS A 80 -27.29 -21.07 13.26
N ARG A 81 -26.49 -21.33 14.30
CA ARG A 81 -26.81 -20.87 15.66
C ARG A 81 -26.79 -19.36 15.76
N LEU A 82 -25.74 -18.71 15.26
CA LEU A 82 -25.64 -17.25 15.26
C LEU A 82 -26.78 -16.59 14.48
N LEU A 83 -27.15 -17.16 13.33
CA LEU A 83 -28.28 -16.70 12.53
C LEU A 83 -29.64 -16.83 13.24
N SER A 84 -29.76 -17.75 14.20
CA SER A 84 -31.00 -17.95 14.97
C SER A 84 -31.19 -16.99 16.15
N TYR A 85 -30.16 -16.21 16.51
CA TYR A 85 -30.23 -15.28 17.64
C TYR A 85 -30.71 -13.88 17.25
N ARG A 86 -31.12 -13.10 18.26
CA ARG A 86 -31.69 -11.76 18.05
C ARG A 86 -30.64 -10.82 17.48
N ARG A 87 -31.10 -9.79 16.75
CA ARG A 87 -30.22 -8.78 16.14
C ARG A 87 -29.33 -8.09 17.17
N GLN A 88 -29.89 -7.74 18.31
CA GLN A 88 -29.18 -7.05 19.38
C GLN A 88 -28.03 -7.89 19.96
N ASP A 89 -28.29 -9.17 20.22
CA ASP A 89 -27.26 -10.10 20.72
C ASP A 89 -26.09 -10.24 19.72
N ILE A 90 -26.40 -10.30 18.42
CA ILE A 90 -25.38 -10.40 17.37
C ILE A 90 -24.63 -9.09 17.14
N SER A 91 -25.28 -7.93 17.31
CA SER A 91 -24.59 -6.64 17.17
C SER A 91 -23.46 -6.46 18.19
N GLU A 92 -23.60 -6.99 19.40
CA GLU A 92 -22.54 -6.96 20.43
C GLU A 92 -21.29 -7.78 20.04
N LEU A 93 -21.46 -8.72 19.10
CA LEU A 93 -20.41 -9.61 18.60
C LEU A 93 -19.89 -9.23 17.21
N ILE A 94 -20.38 -8.13 16.62
CA ILE A 94 -20.20 -7.87 15.19
C ILE A 94 -18.73 -7.93 14.73
N TYR A 95 -17.81 -7.42 15.55
CA TYR A 95 -16.38 -7.47 15.24
C TYR A 95 -15.83 -8.90 15.24
N SER A 96 -16.02 -9.64 16.33
CA SER A 96 -15.55 -11.04 16.45
C SER A 96 -16.24 -11.96 15.44
N LEU A 97 -17.50 -11.68 15.13
CA LEU A 97 -18.27 -12.38 14.12
C LEU A 97 -17.69 -12.15 12.72
N SER A 98 -17.44 -10.90 12.33
CA SER A 98 -16.87 -10.58 11.02
C SER A 98 -15.47 -11.18 10.85
N GLU A 99 -14.68 -11.19 11.92
CA GLU A 99 -13.37 -11.84 11.91
C GLU A 99 -13.45 -13.36 11.77
N TRP A 100 -14.37 -13.99 12.51
CA TRP A 100 -14.60 -15.43 12.39
C TRP A 100 -15.09 -15.79 10.98
N VAL A 101 -16.05 -15.05 10.43
CA VAL A 101 -16.54 -15.25 9.05
C VAL A 101 -15.42 -15.12 8.04
N LEU A 102 -14.53 -14.12 8.17
CA LEU A 102 -13.35 -13.98 7.32
C LEU A 102 -12.42 -15.21 7.40
N LYS A 103 -12.16 -15.73 8.61
CA LYS A 103 -11.33 -16.93 8.83
C LYS A 103 -11.91 -18.17 8.14
N VAL A 104 -13.23 -18.35 8.15
CA VAL A 104 -13.90 -19.57 7.65
C VAL A 104 -14.53 -19.42 6.26
N ALA A 105 -14.46 -18.23 5.63
CA ALA A 105 -15.17 -17.89 4.41
C ALA A 105 -15.01 -18.94 3.29
N LYS A 106 -13.79 -19.39 3.03
CA LYS A 106 -13.49 -20.38 1.97
C LYS A 106 -14.17 -21.72 2.23
N THR A 107 -14.09 -22.20 3.47
CA THR A 107 -14.68 -23.49 3.87
C THR A 107 -16.21 -23.39 3.91
N LEU A 108 -16.76 -22.33 4.49
CA LEU A 108 -18.21 -22.15 4.60
C LEU A 108 -18.87 -21.96 3.23
N SER A 109 -18.30 -21.10 2.37
CA SER A 109 -18.86 -20.86 1.02
C SER A 109 -18.79 -22.11 0.13
N ARG A 110 -17.70 -22.88 0.20
CA ARG A 110 -17.54 -24.11 -0.61
C ARG A 110 -18.52 -25.21 -0.22
N ASN A 111 -18.80 -25.39 1.08
CA ASN A 111 -19.63 -26.49 1.57
C ASN A 111 -21.10 -26.08 1.77
N HIS A 112 -21.36 -24.81 2.07
CA HIS A 112 -22.68 -24.29 2.47
C HIS A 112 -22.87 -22.83 2.01
N GLU A 113 -22.77 -22.59 0.70
CA GLU A 113 -22.84 -21.26 0.08
C GLU A 113 -24.03 -20.40 0.55
N ALA A 114 -25.24 -20.97 0.62
CA ALA A 114 -26.42 -20.24 1.08
C ALA A 114 -26.25 -19.71 2.52
N VAL A 115 -25.63 -20.48 3.41
CA VAL A 115 -25.39 -20.07 4.81
C VAL A 115 -24.30 -19.00 4.89
N PHE A 116 -23.29 -19.06 4.02
CA PHE A 116 -22.30 -18.00 3.90
C PHE A 116 -22.95 -16.67 3.52
N TYR A 117 -23.79 -16.65 2.49
CA TYR A 117 -24.47 -15.42 2.10
C TYR A 117 -25.52 -14.95 3.10
N GLU A 118 -26.21 -15.86 3.80
CA GLU A 118 -27.15 -15.53 4.88
C GLU A 118 -26.42 -14.79 6.02
N ILE A 119 -25.25 -15.27 6.45
CA ILE A 119 -24.49 -14.63 7.53
C ILE A 119 -23.81 -13.32 7.08
N VAL A 120 -23.32 -13.25 5.85
CA VAL A 120 -22.80 -12.00 5.27
C VAL A 120 -23.88 -10.94 5.19
N THR A 121 -25.08 -11.30 4.69
CA THR A 121 -26.25 -10.41 4.63
C THR A 121 -26.61 -9.92 6.04
N ARG A 122 -26.63 -10.84 7.02
CA ARG A 122 -26.94 -10.52 8.41
C ARG A 122 -26.00 -9.47 9.00
N ILE A 123 -24.71 -9.59 8.72
CA ILE A 123 -23.68 -8.66 9.20
C ILE A 123 -23.82 -7.31 8.49
N ALA A 124 -23.96 -7.29 7.16
CA ALA A 124 -24.17 -6.06 6.40
C ALA A 124 -25.42 -5.30 6.87
N ASP A 125 -26.51 -6.01 7.16
CA ASP A 125 -27.75 -5.41 7.69
C ASP A 125 -27.59 -4.84 9.10
N ILE A 126 -26.74 -5.45 9.94
CA ILE A 126 -26.46 -4.92 11.29
C ILE A 126 -25.65 -3.63 11.16
N ILE A 127 -24.58 -3.65 10.37
CA ILE A 127 -23.73 -2.49 10.11
C ILE A 127 -24.55 -1.34 9.51
N GLY A 128 -25.41 -1.65 8.53
CA GLY A 128 -26.29 -0.65 7.91
C GLY A 128 -27.33 -0.05 8.86
N SER A 129 -27.74 -0.78 9.90
CA SER A 129 -28.69 -0.29 10.91
C SER A 129 -28.05 0.49 12.07
N ASP A 130 -26.76 0.27 12.34
CA ASP A 130 -25.99 1.00 13.34
C ASP A 130 -24.55 1.20 12.86
N PRO A 131 -24.24 2.32 12.17
CA PRO A 131 -22.91 2.58 11.62
C PRO A 131 -21.80 2.53 12.67
N ARG A 132 -22.09 2.84 13.95
CA ARG A 132 -21.13 2.75 15.06
C ARG A 132 -20.68 1.33 15.34
N ALA A 133 -21.56 0.34 15.13
CA ALA A 133 -21.21 -1.07 15.21
C ALA A 133 -20.24 -1.49 14.09
N GLY A 134 -20.18 -0.72 12.99
CA GLY A 134 -19.26 -0.92 11.88
C GLY A 134 -17.92 -0.20 11.99
N ALA A 135 -17.67 0.49 13.10
CA ALA A 135 -16.42 1.25 13.30
C ALA A 135 -15.18 0.35 13.30
N SER A 136 -14.04 0.94 12.93
CA SER A 136 -12.74 0.28 13.03
C SER A 136 -12.34 0.07 14.49
N ALA A 137 -11.67 -1.05 14.78
CA ALA A 137 -11.07 -1.29 16.09
C ALA A 137 -9.83 -0.41 16.37
N ILE A 138 -9.33 0.32 15.37
CA ILE A 138 -8.21 1.24 15.51
C ILE A 138 -8.70 2.55 16.13
N ILE A 139 -8.15 2.90 17.30
CA ILE A 139 -8.34 4.22 17.92
C ILE A 139 -7.43 5.22 17.21
N ARG A 140 -8.02 6.29 16.67
CA ARG A 140 -7.28 7.35 15.98
C ARG A 140 -6.35 8.09 16.94
N GLY A 141 -5.07 8.19 16.58
CA GLY A 141 -4.13 9.14 17.18
C GLY A 141 -4.26 10.53 16.54
N THR A 142 -3.27 11.40 16.76
CA THR A 142 -3.20 12.76 16.15
C THR A 142 -2.73 12.76 14.69
N GLY A 143 -2.54 11.59 14.08
CA GLY A 143 -2.06 11.43 12.70
C GLY A 143 -3.16 11.52 11.63
N SER A 144 -2.74 11.58 10.36
CA SER A 144 -3.64 11.47 9.22
C SER A 144 -4.33 10.10 9.16
N ARG A 145 -5.56 10.05 8.64
CA ARG A 145 -6.37 8.82 8.53
C ARG A 145 -5.70 7.78 7.64
N ASP A 146 -5.53 6.57 8.16
CA ASP A 146 -5.07 5.40 7.39
C ASP A 146 -6.26 4.50 7.06
N TRP A 147 -6.91 4.81 5.94
CA TRP A 147 -8.07 4.08 5.44
C TRP A 147 -7.81 2.58 5.22
N ALA A 148 -6.60 2.22 4.78
CA ALA A 148 -6.25 0.82 4.52
C ALA A 148 -6.20 0.02 5.83
N THR A 149 -5.52 0.55 6.84
CA THR A 149 -5.44 -0.08 8.16
C THR A 149 -6.79 -0.07 8.88
N GLU A 150 -7.57 1.01 8.78
CA GLU A 150 -8.93 1.05 9.35
C GLU A 150 -9.85 -0.01 8.70
N ALA A 151 -9.84 -0.15 7.38
CA ALA A 151 -10.64 -1.15 6.67
C ALA A 151 -10.27 -2.59 7.05
N LEU A 152 -8.97 -2.90 7.19
CA LEU A 152 -8.51 -4.22 7.62
C LEU A 152 -9.06 -4.60 9.01
N ASN A 153 -9.26 -3.60 9.86
CA ASN A 153 -9.67 -3.74 11.25
C ASN A 153 -11.13 -3.34 11.50
N SER A 154 -11.97 -3.28 10.47
CA SER A 154 -13.40 -2.98 10.61
C SER A 154 -14.28 -4.17 10.21
N PRO A 155 -15.49 -4.31 10.78
CA PRO A 155 -16.44 -5.34 10.39
C PRO A 155 -16.76 -5.33 8.89
N ALA A 156 -16.97 -4.14 8.31
CA ALA A 156 -17.32 -3.99 6.90
C ALA A 156 -16.17 -4.38 5.96
N GLY A 157 -14.93 -3.98 6.28
CA GLY A 157 -13.76 -4.39 5.52
C GLY A 157 -13.45 -5.88 5.68
N LYS A 158 -13.65 -6.48 6.86
CA LYS A 158 -13.50 -7.94 7.06
C LYS A 158 -14.49 -8.75 6.24
N ILE A 159 -15.76 -8.34 6.17
CA ILE A 159 -16.75 -9.00 5.32
C ILE A 159 -16.49 -8.77 3.83
N SER A 160 -16.04 -7.58 3.44
CA SER A 160 -15.60 -7.32 2.07
C SER A 160 -14.44 -8.24 1.68
N GLN A 161 -13.48 -8.49 2.57
CA GLN A 161 -12.40 -9.46 2.35
C GLN A 161 -12.93 -10.90 2.30
N ALA A 162 -13.90 -11.25 3.15
CA ALA A 162 -14.50 -12.58 3.18
C ALA A 162 -15.15 -12.94 1.84
N LEU A 163 -15.79 -11.97 1.17
CA LEU A 163 -16.35 -12.16 -0.17
C LEU A 163 -15.30 -12.56 -1.21
N PHE A 164 -14.07 -12.05 -1.12
CA PHE A 164 -12.97 -12.46 -2.00
C PHE A 164 -12.35 -13.81 -1.65
N ASN A 165 -12.57 -14.31 -0.43
CA ASN A 165 -12.08 -15.62 0.04
C ASN A 165 -13.07 -16.75 -0.26
N THR A 166 -13.67 -16.75 -1.46
CA THR A 166 -14.68 -17.74 -1.87
C THR A 166 -14.36 -18.34 -3.23
N PRO A 167 -14.82 -19.57 -3.55
CA PRO A 167 -14.61 -20.15 -4.88
C PRO A 167 -15.23 -19.33 -6.03
N SER A 168 -16.23 -18.48 -5.75
CA SER A 168 -16.89 -17.68 -6.79
C SER A 168 -16.00 -16.61 -7.43
N THR A 169 -14.88 -16.27 -6.81
CA THR A 169 -13.90 -15.31 -7.34
C THR A 169 -12.69 -15.99 -7.99
N GLU A 170 -12.58 -17.33 -7.91
CA GLU A 170 -11.49 -18.10 -8.50
C GLU A 170 -11.76 -18.37 -10.00
N GLY A 171 -10.76 -18.14 -10.88
CA GLY A 171 -10.83 -18.55 -12.29
C GLY A 171 -11.86 -17.81 -13.16
N VAL A 172 -12.31 -16.62 -12.75
CA VAL A 172 -13.27 -15.83 -13.52
C VAL A 172 -12.65 -15.35 -14.85
N LYS A 173 -13.43 -15.45 -15.93
CA LYS A 173 -12.99 -15.06 -17.28
C LYS A 173 -13.30 -13.58 -17.55
N LYS A 174 -12.51 -12.96 -18.42
CA LYS A 174 -12.70 -11.57 -18.86
C LYS A 174 -14.12 -11.34 -19.37
N GLY A 175 -14.80 -10.30 -18.87
CA GLY A 175 -16.12 -9.90 -19.35
C GLY A 175 -17.26 -10.89 -19.11
N LYS A 176 -17.07 -11.91 -18.25
CA LYS A 176 -18.13 -12.88 -17.94
C LYS A 176 -19.23 -12.29 -17.06
N GLY A 177 -18.97 -11.15 -16.41
CA GLY A 177 -19.83 -10.60 -15.37
C GLY A 177 -19.64 -11.30 -14.02
N LEU A 178 -20.13 -10.65 -12.97
CA LEU A 178 -20.09 -11.13 -11.59
C LEU A 178 -21.35 -11.96 -11.28
N SER A 179 -21.23 -12.97 -10.42
CA SER A 179 -22.42 -13.73 -10.02
C SER A 179 -23.38 -12.85 -9.23
N GLU A 180 -24.68 -12.96 -9.50
CA GLU A 180 -25.72 -12.11 -8.92
C GLU A 180 -25.73 -12.20 -7.39
N ASN A 181 -25.61 -13.41 -6.83
CA ASN A 181 -25.56 -13.63 -5.39
C ASN A 181 -24.37 -12.89 -4.75
N TRP A 182 -23.18 -12.99 -5.33
CA TRP A 182 -21.99 -12.32 -4.80
C TRP A 182 -22.10 -10.79 -4.95
N LEU A 183 -22.53 -10.32 -6.12
CA LEU A 183 -22.67 -8.91 -6.44
C LEU A 183 -23.72 -8.23 -5.56
N SER A 184 -24.80 -8.94 -5.20
CA SER A 184 -25.82 -8.43 -4.27
C SER A 184 -25.24 -8.06 -2.90
N GLN A 185 -24.24 -8.82 -2.42
CA GLN A 185 -23.57 -8.55 -1.15
C GLN A 185 -22.63 -7.35 -1.26
N VAL A 186 -21.88 -7.25 -2.36
CA VAL A 186 -21.03 -6.08 -2.65
C VAL A 186 -21.86 -4.81 -2.69
N ASN A 187 -22.97 -4.82 -3.45
CA ASN A 187 -23.87 -3.68 -3.54
C ASN A 187 -24.46 -3.32 -2.16
N ARG A 188 -24.81 -4.31 -1.34
CA ARG A 188 -25.34 -4.07 0.01
C ARG A 188 -24.31 -3.36 0.90
N LEU A 189 -23.04 -3.78 0.85
CA LEU A 189 -21.95 -3.14 1.61
C LEU A 189 -21.66 -1.71 1.10
N LEU A 190 -21.75 -1.49 -0.21
CA LEU A 190 -21.61 -0.15 -0.80
C LEU A 190 -22.77 0.78 -0.47
N LEU A 191 -23.96 0.26 -0.14
CA LEU A 191 -25.14 1.05 0.25
C LEU A 191 -25.17 1.42 1.73
N VAL A 192 -24.27 0.88 2.55
CA VAL A 192 -24.12 1.31 3.94
C VAL A 192 -23.74 2.81 3.96
N GLN A 193 -24.09 3.52 5.03
CA GLN A 193 -23.76 4.94 5.19
C GLN A 193 -22.48 5.13 6.02
N GLU A 194 -21.86 6.29 5.86
CA GLU A 194 -20.70 6.74 6.66
C GLU A 194 -19.47 5.81 6.54
N GLU A 195 -18.63 5.77 7.58
CA GLU A 195 -17.32 5.10 7.56
C GLU A 195 -17.33 3.61 7.13
N PRO A 196 -18.32 2.78 7.51
CA PRO A 196 -18.34 1.38 7.07
C PRO A 196 -18.41 1.22 5.54
N ARG A 197 -19.03 2.18 4.83
CA ARG A 197 -19.00 2.20 3.35
C ARG A 197 -17.59 2.43 2.85
N CYS A 198 -16.90 3.41 3.41
CA CYS A 198 -15.51 3.74 3.06
C CYS A 198 -14.59 2.54 3.31
N HIS A 199 -14.75 1.83 4.43
CA HIS A 199 -14.00 0.59 4.68
C HIS A 199 -14.24 -0.49 3.61
N SER A 200 -15.47 -0.61 3.10
CA SER A 200 -15.79 -1.53 2.02
C SER A 200 -15.18 -1.07 0.70
N LEU A 201 -15.26 0.23 0.38
CA LEU A 201 -14.65 0.85 -0.79
C LEU A 201 -13.14 0.60 -0.86
N VAL A 202 -12.41 0.71 0.26
CA VAL A 202 -10.98 0.38 0.32
C VAL A 202 -10.71 -1.04 -0.20
N ILE A 203 -11.46 -2.03 0.30
CA ILE A 203 -11.26 -3.43 -0.09
C ILE A 203 -11.66 -3.66 -1.55
N PHE A 204 -12.75 -3.04 -2.02
CA PHE A 204 -13.19 -3.21 -3.40
C PHE A 204 -12.27 -2.51 -4.39
N CYS A 205 -11.81 -1.29 -4.10
CA CYS A 205 -10.88 -0.55 -4.95
C CYS A 205 -9.45 -1.13 -4.93
N ARG A 206 -9.03 -1.83 -3.85
CA ARG A 206 -7.83 -2.67 -3.90
C ARG A 206 -7.91 -3.76 -4.98
N ASN A 207 -9.12 -4.22 -5.27
CA ASN A 207 -9.39 -5.22 -6.29
C ASN A 207 -9.94 -4.59 -7.59
N LEU A 208 -9.77 -3.27 -7.80
CA LEU A 208 -10.34 -2.55 -8.95
C LEU A 208 -9.96 -3.17 -10.29
N LEU A 209 -8.69 -3.56 -10.47
CA LEU A 209 -8.22 -4.20 -11.70
C LEU A 209 -8.93 -5.54 -11.98
N TRP A 210 -9.30 -6.29 -10.94
CA TRP A 210 -10.05 -7.54 -11.08
C TRP A 210 -11.51 -7.27 -11.42
N PHE A 211 -12.13 -6.29 -10.76
CA PHE A 211 -13.49 -5.85 -11.08
C PHE A 211 -13.59 -5.39 -12.54
N ASP A 212 -12.67 -4.52 -12.99
CA ASP A 212 -12.68 -4.03 -14.37
C ASP A 212 -12.42 -5.14 -15.39
N PHE A 213 -11.61 -6.14 -15.04
CA PHE A 213 -11.38 -7.31 -15.89
C PHE A 213 -12.64 -8.19 -16.05
N VAL A 214 -13.41 -8.37 -14.96
CA VAL A 214 -14.57 -9.26 -14.93
C VAL A 214 -15.84 -8.58 -15.44
N ASP A 215 -16.10 -7.36 -15.00
CA ASP A 215 -17.30 -6.56 -15.27
C ASP A 215 -16.98 -5.05 -15.34
N PRO A 216 -16.45 -4.57 -16.49
CA PRO A 216 -16.05 -3.17 -16.65
C PRO A 216 -17.22 -2.18 -16.47
N GLU A 217 -18.43 -2.55 -16.91
CA GLU A 217 -19.59 -1.66 -16.85
C GLU A 217 -20.05 -1.45 -15.41
N TRP A 218 -20.15 -2.53 -14.62
CA TRP A 218 -20.44 -2.41 -13.19
C TRP A 218 -19.34 -1.62 -12.48
N THR A 219 -18.07 -1.87 -12.83
CA THR A 219 -16.91 -1.21 -12.22
C THR A 219 -16.93 0.30 -12.46
N ARG A 220 -17.23 0.74 -13.69
CA ARG A 220 -17.39 2.16 -14.04
C ARG A 220 -18.47 2.83 -13.20
N LYS A 221 -19.63 2.18 -13.11
CA LYS A 221 -20.81 2.74 -12.43
C LYS A 221 -20.62 2.90 -10.92
N HIS A 222 -19.84 2.04 -10.27
CA HIS A 222 -19.75 2.00 -8.81
C HIS A 222 -18.37 2.41 -8.29
N LEU A 223 -17.29 1.73 -8.70
CA LEU A 223 -15.97 1.95 -8.13
C LEU A 223 -15.23 3.14 -8.75
N ILE A 224 -15.31 3.30 -10.08
CA ILE A 224 -14.73 4.48 -10.74
C ILE A 224 -15.51 5.74 -10.37
N ALA A 225 -16.83 5.64 -10.22
CA ALA A 225 -17.64 6.72 -9.68
C ALA A 225 -17.21 7.13 -8.26
N ALA A 226 -16.88 6.16 -7.38
CA ALA A 226 -16.38 6.46 -6.03
C ALA A 226 -15.02 7.17 -6.04
N LEU A 227 -14.10 6.82 -6.96
CA LEU A 227 -12.83 7.54 -7.14
C LEU A 227 -13.03 9.01 -7.57
N LYS A 228 -14.20 9.34 -8.10
CA LYS A 228 -14.62 10.67 -8.56
C LYS A 228 -15.71 11.29 -7.70
N SER A 229 -15.95 10.73 -6.51
CA SER A 229 -16.98 11.21 -5.60
C SER A 229 -16.68 12.63 -5.12
N ASP A 230 -17.72 13.45 -4.97
CA ASP A 230 -17.61 14.75 -4.30
C ASP A 230 -17.39 14.58 -2.79
N ASP A 231 -17.88 13.47 -2.22
CA ASP A 231 -17.60 13.07 -0.84
C ASP A 231 -16.12 12.72 -0.69
N ILE A 232 -15.44 13.47 0.18
CA ILE A 232 -13.99 13.36 0.40
C ILE A 232 -13.61 12.02 1.00
N ASP A 233 -14.42 11.50 1.94
CA ASP A 233 -14.13 10.26 2.65
C ASP A 233 -14.26 9.06 1.70
N ASP A 234 -15.33 9.01 0.91
CA ASP A 234 -15.51 7.99 -0.13
C ASP A 234 -14.38 8.01 -1.16
N ARG A 235 -14.01 9.22 -1.63
CA ARG A 235 -12.96 9.41 -2.62
C ARG A 235 -11.59 8.98 -2.09
N ASP A 236 -11.21 9.45 -0.90
CA ASP A 236 -9.92 9.11 -0.29
C ASP A 236 -9.84 7.63 0.09
N ALA A 237 -10.94 7.03 0.56
CA ALA A 237 -11.01 5.60 0.81
C ALA A 237 -10.86 4.76 -0.47
N ALA A 238 -11.50 5.17 -1.56
CA ALA A 238 -11.38 4.52 -2.86
C ALA A 238 -9.94 4.60 -3.39
N TRP A 239 -9.29 5.77 -3.32
CA TRP A 239 -7.90 5.95 -3.74
C TRP A 239 -6.91 5.20 -2.84
N ALA A 240 -7.13 5.19 -1.52
CA ALA A 240 -6.33 4.40 -0.59
C ALA A 240 -6.38 2.91 -0.93
N GLY A 241 -7.56 2.39 -1.24
CA GLY A 241 -7.73 1.02 -1.73
C GLY A 241 -6.94 0.75 -3.02
N PHE A 242 -7.13 1.60 -4.04
CA PHE A 242 -6.46 1.49 -5.32
C PHE A 242 -4.93 1.48 -5.19
N PHE A 243 -4.36 2.44 -4.44
CA PHE A 243 -2.91 2.53 -4.26
C PHE A 243 -2.34 1.41 -3.36
N TRP A 244 -3.10 0.94 -2.37
CA TRP A 244 -2.68 -0.19 -1.54
C TRP A 244 -2.49 -1.48 -2.35
N ALA A 245 -3.17 -1.63 -3.48
CA ALA A 245 -2.93 -2.76 -4.38
C ALA A 245 -1.51 -2.78 -4.96
N ALA A 246 -0.85 -1.63 -5.08
CA ALA A 246 0.48 -1.44 -5.66
C ALA A 246 0.65 -2.14 -7.03
N LYS A 247 -0.38 -2.05 -7.88
CA LYS A 247 -0.42 -2.64 -9.22
C LYS A 247 -0.60 -1.57 -10.29
N ILE A 248 0.07 -1.77 -11.42
CA ILE A 248 -0.09 -0.93 -12.61
C ILE A 248 -1.39 -1.34 -13.32
N PRO A 249 -2.34 -0.41 -13.56
CA PRO A 249 -3.54 -0.69 -14.34
C PRO A 249 -3.20 -1.15 -15.75
N HIS A 250 -4.01 -2.04 -16.31
CA HIS A 250 -3.90 -2.39 -17.71
C HIS A 250 -4.34 -1.20 -18.59
N PRO A 251 -3.92 -1.11 -19.87
CA PRO A 251 -3.97 0.15 -20.62
C PRO A 251 -5.36 0.79 -20.77
N THR A 252 -6.43 -0.01 -20.90
CA THR A 252 -7.80 0.51 -21.01
C THR A 252 -8.26 1.18 -19.72
N LEU A 253 -8.02 0.57 -18.55
CA LEU A 253 -8.34 1.19 -17.26
C LEU A 253 -7.41 2.37 -16.97
N TYR A 254 -6.13 2.27 -17.33
CA TYR A 254 -5.17 3.36 -17.16
C TYR A 254 -5.68 4.64 -17.83
N ARG A 255 -6.16 4.55 -19.08
CA ARG A 255 -6.70 5.70 -19.82
C ARG A 255 -7.89 6.36 -19.12
N VAL A 256 -8.73 5.58 -18.44
CA VAL A 256 -9.87 6.11 -17.70
C VAL A 256 -9.44 6.89 -16.45
N LEU A 257 -8.33 6.47 -15.82
CA LEU A 257 -7.81 7.02 -14.57
C LEU A 257 -6.70 8.07 -14.76
N LYS A 258 -6.15 8.20 -15.97
CA LYS A 258 -4.94 8.99 -16.26
C LYS A 258 -5.03 10.42 -15.72
N ASP A 259 -6.11 11.12 -16.05
CA ASP A 259 -6.25 12.53 -15.69
C ASP A 259 -6.38 12.70 -14.17
N ASP A 260 -7.06 11.76 -13.50
CA ASP A 260 -7.18 11.74 -12.04
C ASP A 260 -5.81 11.47 -11.38
N LEU A 261 -5.03 10.51 -11.90
CA LEU A 261 -3.68 10.20 -11.40
C LEU A 261 -2.74 11.41 -11.55
N LEU A 262 -2.78 12.09 -12.70
CA LEU A 262 -2.02 13.31 -12.95
C LEU A 262 -2.46 14.45 -12.00
N ALA A 263 -3.75 14.59 -11.75
CA ALA A 263 -4.28 15.60 -10.83
C ALA A 263 -3.84 15.33 -9.38
N ILE A 264 -3.94 14.08 -8.92
CA ILE A 264 -3.50 13.69 -7.57
C ILE A 264 -2.03 14.00 -7.37
N ALA A 265 -1.17 13.64 -8.32
CA ALA A 265 0.27 13.87 -8.20
C ALA A 265 0.65 15.37 -8.15
N LYS A 266 -0.15 16.24 -8.76
CA LYS A 266 0.01 17.71 -8.72
C LYS A 266 -0.60 18.36 -7.48
N SER A 267 -1.41 17.63 -6.72
CA SER A 267 -2.10 18.12 -5.52
C SER A 267 -1.29 17.88 -4.24
N ASP A 268 -1.81 18.33 -3.10
CA ASP A 268 -1.31 18.02 -1.75
C ASP A 268 -2.36 17.23 -0.93
N THR A 269 -3.11 16.36 -1.62
CA THR A 269 -4.19 15.55 -1.03
C THR A 269 -3.65 14.44 -0.12
N LEU A 270 -4.47 13.99 0.83
CA LEU A 270 -4.15 12.82 1.69
C LEU A 270 -3.81 11.59 0.86
N SER A 271 -4.60 11.36 -0.20
CA SER A 271 -4.39 10.28 -1.18
C SER A 271 -2.98 10.29 -1.78
N LYS A 272 -2.39 11.47 -2.05
CA LYS A 272 -0.99 11.57 -2.51
C LYS A 272 -0.01 11.26 -1.39
N ARG A 273 -0.11 11.94 -0.24
CA ARG A 273 0.87 11.86 0.86
C ARG A 273 1.10 10.44 1.36
N SER A 274 0.05 9.61 1.37
CA SER A 274 0.14 8.21 1.84
C SER A 274 0.70 7.24 0.80
N HIS A 275 0.73 7.62 -0.50
CA HIS A 275 0.91 6.66 -1.60
C HIS A 275 1.81 7.16 -2.74
N GLU A 276 2.59 8.20 -2.49
CA GLU A 276 3.36 8.92 -3.51
C GLU A 276 4.31 8.03 -4.32
N GLN A 277 4.97 7.08 -3.66
CA GLN A 277 5.86 6.12 -4.31
C GLN A 277 5.12 5.24 -5.33
N VAL A 278 3.92 4.74 -4.98
CA VAL A 278 3.13 3.89 -5.87
C VAL A 278 2.61 4.71 -7.05
N LEU A 279 2.13 5.92 -6.79
CA LEU A 279 1.66 6.86 -7.81
C LEU A 279 2.77 7.20 -8.81
N ALA A 280 3.99 7.50 -8.33
CA ALA A 280 5.15 7.74 -9.17
C ALA A 280 5.45 6.54 -10.09
N GLY A 281 5.38 5.31 -9.57
CA GLY A 281 5.56 4.10 -10.37
C GLY A 281 4.47 3.89 -11.42
N ILE A 282 3.20 4.13 -11.09
CA ILE A 282 2.09 4.03 -12.06
C ILE A 282 2.30 5.03 -13.21
N LEU A 283 2.56 6.31 -12.89
CA LEU A 283 2.74 7.37 -13.87
C LEU A 283 3.98 7.15 -14.75
N LEU A 284 5.09 6.74 -14.14
CA LEU A 284 6.32 6.41 -14.86
C LEU A 284 6.12 5.20 -15.79
N SER A 285 5.37 4.18 -15.36
CA SER A 285 5.02 3.04 -16.22
C SER A 285 4.15 3.47 -17.41
N GLY A 286 3.18 4.36 -17.19
CA GLY A 286 2.32 4.86 -18.28
C GLY A 286 3.04 5.76 -19.28
N TRP A 287 4.16 6.39 -18.87
CA TRP A 287 5.03 7.18 -19.72
C TRP A 287 6.02 6.33 -20.53
N ALA A 288 6.65 5.33 -19.90
CA ALA A 288 7.69 4.53 -20.55
C ALA A 288 7.15 3.42 -21.47
N ASN A 289 5.96 2.89 -21.19
CA ASN A 289 5.42 1.76 -21.94
C ASN A 289 4.40 2.22 -22.99
N VAL A 290 4.53 1.67 -24.20
CA VAL A 290 3.58 1.89 -25.30
C VAL A 290 2.31 1.07 -25.06
N ASP A 291 1.14 1.70 -25.13
CA ASP A 291 -0.14 1.00 -25.18
C ASP A 291 -0.24 0.27 -26.53
N PRO A 292 -0.30 -1.08 -26.55
CA PRO A 292 -0.38 -1.84 -27.79
C PRO A 292 -1.59 -1.48 -28.66
N ALA A 293 -2.67 -0.97 -28.06
CA ALA A 293 -3.89 -0.60 -28.80
C ALA A 293 -3.77 0.75 -29.51
N GLU A 294 -3.02 1.69 -28.94
CA GLU A 294 -2.90 3.07 -29.46
C GLU A 294 -1.55 3.32 -30.17
N GLY A 295 -0.58 2.42 -30.02
CA GLY A 295 0.77 2.58 -30.56
C GLY A 295 1.56 3.72 -29.92
N LYS A 296 1.10 4.27 -28.79
CA LYS A 296 1.75 5.36 -28.03
C LYS A 296 1.64 5.13 -26.53
N ALA A 297 2.51 5.79 -25.77
CA ALA A 297 2.44 5.79 -24.31
C ALA A 297 1.13 6.42 -23.80
N CYS A 298 0.64 5.98 -22.64
CA CYS A 298 -0.55 6.56 -22.02
C CYS A 298 -0.29 7.98 -21.48
N VAL A 299 0.95 8.26 -21.07
CA VAL A 299 1.41 9.59 -20.65
C VAL A 299 2.45 10.07 -21.65
N SER A 300 2.19 11.21 -22.28
CA SER A 300 3.11 11.84 -23.23
C SER A 300 4.30 12.50 -22.52
N ASP A 301 5.35 12.81 -23.29
CA ASP A 301 6.50 13.58 -22.79
C ASP A 301 6.09 14.95 -22.26
N ASP A 302 5.10 15.61 -22.88
CA ASP A 302 4.61 16.91 -22.45
C ASP A 302 3.82 16.83 -21.13
N GLU A 303 2.97 15.80 -20.98
CA GLU A 303 2.24 15.56 -19.73
C GLU A 303 3.19 15.19 -18.59
N MET A 304 4.21 14.37 -18.86
CA MET A 304 5.23 13.99 -17.87
C MET A 304 6.08 15.20 -17.46
N ARG A 305 6.47 16.06 -18.41
CA ARG A 305 7.19 17.30 -18.12
C ARG A 305 6.36 18.26 -17.28
N ASP A 306 5.09 18.48 -17.65
CA ASP A 306 4.16 19.34 -16.91
C ASP A 306 3.93 18.82 -15.48
N LEU A 307 3.78 17.50 -15.34
CA LEU A 307 3.68 16.80 -14.06
C LEU A 307 4.90 17.07 -13.18
N LEU A 308 6.09 16.77 -13.66
CA LEU A 308 7.33 16.94 -12.89
C LEU A 308 7.55 18.40 -12.49
N LEU A 309 7.20 19.34 -13.36
CA LEU A 309 7.32 20.78 -13.10
C LEU A 309 6.37 21.28 -12.00
N LYS A 310 5.15 20.73 -11.94
CA LYS A 310 4.11 21.14 -10.97
C LYS A 310 4.11 20.32 -9.67
N SER A 311 4.87 19.23 -9.63
CA SER A 311 5.01 18.38 -8.45
C SER A 311 6.12 18.85 -7.49
N ASP A 312 6.01 18.46 -6.22
CA ASP A 312 7.01 18.76 -5.21
C ASP A 312 8.29 17.90 -5.35
N ASP A 313 9.25 18.18 -4.47
CA ASP A 313 10.53 17.47 -4.42
C ASP A 313 10.40 16.01 -4.01
N GLU A 314 9.35 15.64 -3.27
CA GLU A 314 9.12 14.26 -2.80
C GLU A 314 8.63 13.40 -3.96
N PHE A 315 7.69 13.90 -4.76
CA PHE A 315 7.22 13.21 -5.96
C PHE A 315 8.35 13.01 -6.97
N ARG A 316 9.07 14.08 -7.32
CA ARG A 316 10.23 14.02 -8.24
C ARG A 316 11.28 13.04 -7.73
N SER A 317 11.52 13.05 -6.43
CA SER A 317 12.37 12.10 -5.74
C SER A 317 11.91 10.66 -5.99
N HIS A 318 10.64 10.35 -5.76
CA HIS A 318 10.08 9.00 -5.97
C HIS A 318 10.16 8.54 -7.43
N VAL A 319 9.95 9.43 -8.40
CA VAL A 319 10.12 9.12 -9.83
C VAL A 319 11.56 8.67 -10.13
N LEU A 320 12.57 9.44 -9.70
CA LEU A 320 13.98 9.07 -9.90
C LEU A 320 14.33 7.74 -9.23
N TRP A 321 13.89 7.56 -7.99
CA TRP A 321 14.15 6.33 -7.24
C TRP A 321 13.50 5.11 -7.92
N GLN A 322 12.28 5.24 -8.42
CA GLN A 322 11.58 4.15 -9.09
C GLN A 322 12.24 3.78 -10.42
N ALA A 323 12.65 4.78 -11.20
CA ALA A 323 13.36 4.59 -12.45
C ALA A 323 14.73 3.92 -12.23
N GLU A 324 15.49 4.36 -11.22
CA GLU A 324 16.77 3.75 -10.83
C GLU A 324 16.59 2.28 -10.41
N ARG A 325 15.63 2.01 -9.52
CA ARG A 325 15.30 0.65 -9.06
C ARG A 325 14.95 -0.28 -10.23
N TRP A 326 14.20 0.21 -11.21
CA TRP A 326 13.87 -0.59 -12.40
C TRP A 326 15.06 -0.80 -13.34
N SER A 327 16.00 0.15 -13.40
CA SER A 327 17.24 0.01 -14.17
C SER A 327 18.21 -1.04 -13.58
N GLU A 328 18.14 -1.31 -12.28
CA GLU A 328 18.98 -2.31 -11.59
C GLU A 328 18.37 -3.72 -11.59
N ALA A 329 17.10 -3.86 -11.97
CA ALA A 329 16.41 -5.15 -11.92
C ALA A 329 16.98 -6.11 -12.98
N LYS A 330 17.58 -7.22 -12.53
CA LYS A 330 18.23 -8.27 -13.36
C LYS A 330 17.32 -8.95 -14.40
N LYS A 331 16.04 -8.62 -14.44
CA LYS A 331 15.06 -9.09 -15.43
C LYS A 331 14.24 -7.90 -15.87
N GLU A 332 14.54 -7.38 -17.05
CA GLU A 332 13.66 -6.46 -17.78
C GLU A 332 12.40 -7.23 -18.16
N ALA A 333 11.45 -7.35 -17.23
CA ALA A 333 10.19 -8.07 -17.45
C ALA A 333 9.33 -7.44 -18.56
N THR A 334 9.69 -6.23 -19.02
CA THR A 334 8.91 -5.40 -19.93
C THR A 334 9.53 -5.24 -21.32
N GLY A 335 10.65 -5.89 -21.64
CA GLY A 335 11.33 -5.70 -22.94
C GLY A 335 11.82 -4.25 -23.20
N VAL A 336 11.76 -3.41 -22.16
CA VAL A 336 12.20 -2.02 -22.15
C VAL A 336 13.45 -1.95 -21.29
N SER A 337 14.52 -1.39 -21.86
CA SER A 337 15.75 -1.06 -21.12
C SER A 337 15.50 0.16 -20.24
N TRP A 338 15.19 -0.08 -18.96
CA TRP A 338 14.93 1.00 -18.01
C TRP A 338 16.12 1.93 -17.81
N SER A 339 17.34 1.43 -18.06
CA SER A 339 18.51 2.29 -18.03
C SER A 339 18.57 3.26 -19.22
N ASP A 340 17.99 2.92 -20.38
CA ASP A 340 17.87 3.85 -21.50
C ASP A 340 16.68 4.81 -21.30
N GLU A 341 15.56 4.32 -20.77
CA GLU A 341 14.39 5.16 -20.50
C GLU A 341 14.65 6.24 -19.44
N ILE A 342 15.37 5.93 -18.36
CA ILE A 342 15.72 6.97 -17.38
C ILE A 342 16.64 8.03 -18.00
N GLU A 343 17.52 7.66 -18.91
CA GLU A 343 18.36 8.63 -19.64
C GLU A 343 17.52 9.47 -20.59
N ARG A 344 16.57 8.87 -21.33
CA ARG A 344 15.60 9.59 -22.17
C ARG A 344 14.75 10.56 -21.35
N LEU A 345 14.27 10.11 -20.18
CA LEU A 345 13.50 10.93 -19.23
C LEU A 345 14.30 12.18 -18.86
N LEU A 346 15.55 12.00 -18.42
CA LEU A 346 16.39 13.09 -17.95
C LEU A 346 16.82 14.03 -19.08
N GLU A 347 17.12 13.49 -20.25
CA GLU A 347 17.63 14.28 -21.38
C GLU A 347 16.54 15.14 -22.05
N HIS A 348 15.35 14.57 -22.25
CA HIS A 348 14.30 15.18 -23.08
C HIS A 348 13.06 15.62 -22.31
N VAL A 349 12.75 15.03 -21.15
CA VAL A 349 11.48 15.24 -20.45
C VAL A 349 11.65 16.01 -19.13
N TRP A 350 12.75 15.77 -18.41
CA TRP A 350 12.95 16.34 -17.08
C TRP A 350 12.99 17.88 -17.11
N PRO A 351 12.26 18.57 -16.20
CA PRO A 351 12.22 20.02 -16.21
C PRO A 351 13.58 20.66 -15.94
N ARG A 352 13.93 21.69 -16.72
CA ARG A 352 15.20 22.46 -16.58
C ARG A 352 15.05 23.74 -15.76
N GLN A 353 13.83 24.07 -15.34
CA GLN A 353 13.52 25.25 -14.54
C GLN A 353 14.15 25.13 -13.15
N ILE A 354 14.56 26.26 -12.57
CA ILE A 354 15.21 26.33 -11.24
C ILE A 354 14.36 25.63 -10.17
N ALA A 355 13.02 25.76 -10.23
CA ALA A 355 12.09 25.12 -9.31
C ALA A 355 12.23 23.58 -9.24
N ALA A 356 12.67 22.94 -10.33
CA ALA A 356 12.88 21.49 -10.39
C ALA A 356 14.30 21.04 -9.98
N LYS A 357 15.22 22.01 -9.81
CA LYS A 357 16.63 21.80 -9.46
C LYS A 357 16.88 22.08 -7.98
N SER A 358 16.12 21.46 -7.10
CA SER A 358 16.38 21.61 -5.67
C SER A 358 17.65 20.84 -5.26
N PRO A 359 18.30 21.22 -4.14
CA PRO A 359 19.41 20.47 -3.55
C PRO A 359 19.18 18.96 -3.47
N ARG A 360 17.98 18.56 -3.05
CA ARG A 360 17.60 17.16 -2.87
C ARG A 360 17.56 16.41 -4.19
N ILE A 361 16.99 17.02 -5.23
CA ILE A 361 16.94 16.43 -6.58
C ILE A 361 18.33 16.36 -7.18
N SER A 362 19.12 17.42 -7.08
CA SER A 362 20.51 17.47 -7.56
C SER A 362 21.37 16.35 -6.92
N ALA A 363 21.22 16.11 -5.62
CA ALA A 363 21.93 15.02 -4.93
C ALA A 363 21.53 13.64 -5.48
N ARG A 364 20.24 13.40 -5.78
CA ARG A 364 19.78 12.14 -6.38
C ARG A 364 20.30 11.96 -7.80
N LEU A 365 20.27 13.00 -8.62
CA LEU A 365 20.81 12.98 -9.99
C LEU A 365 22.32 12.70 -10.01
N CYS A 366 23.07 13.28 -9.06
CA CYS A 366 24.49 12.94 -8.87
C CYS A 366 24.67 11.44 -8.56
N ASN A 367 23.90 10.90 -7.62
CA ASN A 367 23.99 9.47 -7.29
C ASN A 367 23.69 8.58 -8.49
N PHE A 368 22.67 8.93 -9.29
CA PHE A 368 22.35 8.25 -10.54
C PHE A 368 23.50 8.30 -11.57
N ALA A 369 24.17 9.44 -11.72
CA ALA A 369 25.32 9.54 -12.62
C ALA A 369 26.42 8.57 -12.19
N PHE A 370 26.75 8.53 -10.90
CA PHE A 370 27.77 7.64 -10.35
C PHE A 370 27.35 6.17 -10.17
N SER A 371 26.11 5.78 -10.50
CA SER A 371 25.63 4.41 -10.25
C SER A 371 26.09 3.40 -11.30
N SER A 372 26.48 3.85 -12.50
CA SER A 372 27.02 2.99 -13.57
C SER A 372 28.35 3.52 -14.07
N LYS A 373 29.43 2.73 -13.87
CA LYS A 373 30.76 3.04 -14.38
C LYS A 373 30.77 3.11 -15.90
N ASP A 374 30.17 2.13 -16.58
CA ASP A 374 30.19 2.03 -18.04
C ASP A 374 29.36 3.12 -18.73
N ARG A 375 28.33 3.65 -18.05
CA ARG A 375 27.47 4.72 -18.56
C ARG A 375 27.81 6.10 -17.99
N PHE A 376 28.86 6.20 -17.16
CA PHE A 376 29.13 7.40 -16.37
C PHE A 376 29.25 8.66 -17.23
N VAL A 377 30.05 8.62 -18.28
CA VAL A 377 30.28 9.80 -19.16
C VAL A 377 28.97 10.29 -19.77
N LYS A 378 28.14 9.37 -20.27
CA LYS A 378 26.83 9.70 -20.86
C LYS A 378 25.91 10.31 -19.80
N ARG A 379 25.78 9.66 -18.65
CA ARG A 379 24.92 10.14 -17.55
C ARG A 379 25.38 11.47 -16.97
N ALA A 380 26.70 11.67 -16.82
CA ALA A 380 27.29 12.93 -16.37
C ALA A 380 26.85 14.09 -17.27
N ASN A 381 26.95 13.92 -18.60
CA ASN A 381 26.51 14.93 -19.56
C ASN A 381 25.01 15.23 -19.48
N ILE A 382 24.19 14.20 -19.24
CA ILE A 382 22.73 14.34 -19.08
C ILE A 382 22.39 15.09 -17.78
N VAL A 383 23.04 14.77 -16.66
CA VAL A 383 22.68 15.35 -15.35
C VAL A 383 23.24 16.75 -15.14
N LEU A 384 24.44 17.07 -15.63
CA LEU A 384 25.09 18.37 -15.43
C LEU A 384 24.17 19.58 -15.65
N PRO A 385 23.40 19.69 -16.76
CA PRO A 385 22.50 20.81 -16.97
C PRO A 385 21.28 20.81 -16.04
N LEU A 386 21.03 19.73 -15.30
CA LEU A 386 19.93 19.56 -14.35
C LEU A 386 20.35 19.82 -12.89
N LEU A 387 21.66 19.90 -12.62
CA LEU A 387 22.17 20.12 -11.27
C LEU A 387 22.07 21.59 -10.84
N SER A 388 22.07 21.75 -9.52
CA SER A 388 22.24 22.99 -8.78
C SER A 388 23.09 22.70 -7.54
N LYS A 389 23.55 23.75 -6.85
CA LYS A 389 24.23 23.60 -5.58
C LYS A 389 23.32 22.89 -4.58
N ALA A 390 23.83 21.87 -3.93
CA ALA A 390 23.14 21.22 -2.85
C ALA A 390 23.47 21.90 -1.51
N GLU A 391 22.46 22.14 -0.69
CA GLU A 391 22.58 22.76 0.63
C GLU A 391 22.30 21.74 1.74
N GLY A 392 22.94 21.94 2.91
CA GLY A 392 22.82 21.08 4.10
C GLY A 392 23.44 19.68 3.95
N ASP A 393 23.03 18.74 4.81
CA ASP A 393 23.53 17.34 4.85
C ASP A 393 23.02 16.45 3.69
N SER A 394 22.47 17.05 2.63
CA SER A 394 21.76 16.37 1.55
C SER A 394 22.67 15.63 0.57
N VAL A 395 23.96 16.00 0.48
CA VAL A 395 24.91 15.39 -0.44
C VAL A 395 25.59 14.18 0.17
N ARG A 396 25.06 13.00 -0.11
CA ARG A 396 25.76 11.73 0.14
C ARG A 396 26.20 11.13 -1.18
N MET A 397 27.51 10.92 -1.34
CA MET A 397 28.12 10.35 -2.54
C MET A 397 28.90 9.08 -2.20
N PRO A 398 28.24 7.96 -1.85
CA PRO A 398 28.92 6.74 -1.45
C PRO A 398 29.76 6.13 -2.57
N ASN A 399 29.35 6.30 -3.82
CA ASN A 399 30.06 5.77 -4.99
C ASN A 399 31.45 6.39 -5.21
N LEU A 400 31.71 7.61 -4.69
CA LEU A 400 33.01 8.27 -4.76
C LEU A 400 34.05 7.65 -3.81
N ARG A 401 33.61 6.85 -2.82
CA ARG A 401 34.49 6.30 -1.78
C ARG A 401 35.07 4.92 -2.11
N LYS A 402 34.75 4.34 -3.27
CA LYS A 402 35.25 3.02 -3.65
C LYS A 402 36.79 3.04 -3.78
N SER A 403 37.46 2.05 -3.20
CA SER A 403 38.93 2.01 -3.17
C SER A 403 39.53 1.45 -4.46
N LYS A 404 38.88 0.48 -5.11
CA LYS A 404 39.29 -0.12 -6.39
C LYS A 404 38.32 0.29 -7.50
N ASP A 405 38.82 0.42 -8.73
CA ASP A 405 38.04 0.70 -9.93
C ASP A 405 37.10 1.92 -9.81
N ASN A 406 37.55 2.98 -9.14
CA ASN A 406 36.72 4.13 -8.85
C ASN A 406 36.53 4.99 -10.11
N ILE A 407 35.29 5.44 -10.32
CA ILE A 407 34.90 6.36 -11.40
C ILE A 407 35.75 7.62 -11.41
N VAL A 408 36.17 8.13 -10.25
CA VAL A 408 37.00 9.34 -10.11
C VAL A 408 38.35 9.19 -10.81
N ASP A 409 38.98 8.01 -10.71
CA ASP A 409 40.31 7.78 -11.31
C ASP A 409 40.21 7.63 -12.83
N ILE A 410 39.07 7.14 -13.32
CA ILE A 410 38.85 6.80 -14.73
C ILE A 410 38.31 8.00 -15.51
N TYR A 411 37.47 8.81 -14.86
CA TYR A 411 36.80 9.96 -15.45
C TYR A 411 36.94 11.21 -14.54
N PRO A 412 38.17 11.69 -14.29
CA PRO A 412 38.44 12.78 -13.36
C PRO A 412 37.83 14.12 -13.82
N GLU A 413 37.79 14.39 -15.12
CA GLU A 413 37.24 15.62 -15.70
C GLU A 413 35.72 15.72 -15.49
N GLN A 414 34.98 14.67 -15.83
CA GLN A 414 33.53 14.64 -15.63
C GLN A 414 33.17 14.63 -14.14
N THR A 415 33.98 13.99 -13.31
CA THR A 415 33.82 14.06 -11.85
C THR A 415 34.01 15.49 -11.35
N LEU A 416 35.07 16.19 -11.79
CA LEU A 416 35.34 17.59 -11.44
C LEU A 416 34.19 18.49 -11.86
N ALA A 417 33.67 18.32 -13.08
CA ALA A 417 32.53 19.09 -13.58
C ALA A 417 31.28 18.94 -12.69
N ILE A 418 30.99 17.71 -12.22
CA ILE A 418 29.86 17.48 -11.32
C ILE A 418 30.11 18.13 -9.95
N LEU A 419 31.31 17.93 -9.37
CA LEU A 419 31.66 18.47 -8.06
C LEU A 419 31.62 19.99 -8.00
N ASP A 420 32.08 20.66 -9.06
CA ASP A 420 32.09 22.12 -9.17
C ASP A 420 30.67 22.72 -9.11
N VAL A 421 29.68 22.01 -9.67
CA VAL A 421 28.27 22.44 -9.69
C VAL A 421 27.51 22.10 -8.41
N ILE A 422 27.71 20.88 -7.89
CA ILE A 422 26.88 20.33 -6.79
C ILE A 422 27.33 20.80 -5.40
N LEU A 423 28.63 21.05 -5.20
CA LEU A 423 29.15 21.34 -3.86
C LEU A 423 28.70 22.75 -3.41
N PRO A 424 28.19 22.89 -2.16
CA PRO A 424 27.81 24.20 -1.63
C PRO A 424 29.03 25.10 -1.47
N GLU A 425 28.80 26.41 -1.36
CA GLU A 425 29.88 27.36 -1.10
C GLU A 425 30.53 27.16 0.28
N ASN A 426 29.74 26.75 1.27
CA ASN A 426 30.27 26.41 2.59
C ASN A 426 30.91 25.01 2.56
N ALA A 427 32.25 24.98 2.58
CA ALA A 427 33.03 23.75 2.58
C ALA A 427 32.81 22.85 3.80
N ALA A 428 32.37 23.39 4.94
CA ALA A 428 32.05 22.60 6.12
C ALA A 428 30.87 21.62 5.89
N ALA A 429 30.01 21.91 4.92
CA ALA A 429 28.87 21.06 4.55
C ALA A 429 29.22 20.01 3.47
N TRP A 430 30.48 19.90 3.05
CA TRP A 430 30.85 18.97 1.99
C TRP A 430 30.82 17.51 2.47
N PRO A 431 30.57 16.55 1.55
CA PRO A 431 30.49 15.14 1.91
C PRO A 431 31.77 14.64 2.58
N TYR A 432 31.62 13.82 3.63
CA TYR A 432 32.79 13.22 4.29
C TYR A 432 33.68 12.47 3.28
N GLY A 433 35.00 12.68 3.38
CA GLY A 433 36.01 12.08 2.50
C GLY A 433 36.22 12.81 1.15
N ILE A 434 35.61 13.97 0.93
CA ILE A 434 35.73 14.74 -0.31
C ILE A 434 37.18 15.14 -0.64
N GLU A 435 38.01 15.44 0.36
CA GLU A 435 39.44 15.76 0.19
C GLU A 435 40.17 14.69 -0.62
N SER A 436 39.98 13.42 -0.24
CA SER A 436 40.57 12.30 -0.98
C SER A 436 40.09 12.20 -2.42
N THR A 437 38.86 12.64 -2.71
CA THR A 437 38.31 12.66 -4.06
C THR A 437 38.95 13.80 -4.88
N ILE A 438 39.06 14.99 -4.29
CA ILE A 438 39.71 16.16 -4.91
C ILE A 438 41.17 15.85 -5.26
N ASP A 439 41.90 15.18 -4.37
CA ASP A 439 43.27 14.77 -4.61
C ASP A 439 43.40 13.73 -5.73
N ARG A 440 42.46 12.78 -5.80
CA ARG A 440 42.45 11.75 -6.85
C ARG A 440 42.22 12.35 -8.23
N ILE A 441 41.38 13.38 -8.36
CA ILE A 441 41.13 14.05 -9.64
C ILE A 441 42.44 14.59 -10.25
N GLY A 442 43.24 15.31 -9.45
CA GLY A 442 44.52 15.85 -9.94
C GLY A 442 45.57 14.78 -10.25
N LYS A 443 45.52 13.63 -9.56
CA LYS A 443 46.40 12.47 -9.83
C LYS A 443 45.96 11.67 -11.06
N GLY A 444 44.65 11.57 -11.29
CA GLY A 444 44.05 10.83 -12.40
C GLY A 444 44.27 11.51 -13.76
N ASP A 445 44.31 12.84 -13.80
CA ASP A 445 44.70 13.60 -14.98
C ASP A 445 45.52 14.84 -14.59
N SER A 446 46.81 14.84 -14.90
CA SER A 446 47.74 15.91 -14.56
C SER A 446 47.36 17.26 -15.20
N ARG A 447 46.60 17.26 -16.30
CA ARG A 447 46.12 18.49 -16.94
C ARG A 447 45.14 19.26 -16.04
N LEU A 448 44.42 18.55 -15.17
CA LEU A 448 43.45 19.15 -14.24
C LEU A 448 44.09 19.79 -13.01
N SER A 449 45.39 19.54 -12.78
CA SER A 449 46.10 20.11 -11.63
C SER A 449 46.07 21.64 -11.61
N ASN A 450 45.98 22.27 -12.78
CA ASN A 450 45.86 23.73 -12.95
C ASN A 450 44.46 24.18 -13.39
N ASP A 451 43.46 23.28 -13.36
CA ASP A 451 42.08 23.65 -13.72
C ASP A 451 41.49 24.62 -12.68
N PRO A 452 40.91 25.76 -13.11
CA PRO A 452 40.34 26.74 -12.19
C PRO A 452 39.30 26.18 -11.22
N ARG A 453 38.50 25.18 -11.65
CA ARG A 453 37.48 24.53 -10.82
C ARG A 453 38.14 23.73 -9.70
N LEU A 454 39.18 22.95 -10.02
CA LEU A 454 39.90 22.16 -9.03
C LEU A 454 40.62 23.04 -8.00
N LEU A 455 41.26 24.12 -8.47
CA LEU A 455 41.91 25.10 -7.60
C LEU A 455 40.91 25.81 -6.69
N SER A 456 39.74 26.19 -7.23
CA SER A 456 38.64 26.77 -6.46
C SER A 456 38.14 25.82 -5.36
N LEU A 457 37.96 24.53 -5.69
CA LEU A 457 37.55 23.53 -4.72
C LEU A 457 38.58 23.33 -3.61
N LYS A 458 39.86 23.21 -3.94
CA LYS A 458 40.95 23.12 -2.94
C LYS A 458 40.97 24.33 -2.02
N ARG A 459 40.92 25.54 -2.59
CA ARG A 459 40.91 26.79 -1.82
C ARG A 459 39.73 26.88 -0.85
N ARG A 460 38.53 26.51 -1.31
CA ARG A 460 37.33 26.48 -0.44
C ARG A 460 37.48 25.46 0.68
N TRP A 461 38.03 24.28 0.38
CA TRP A 461 38.30 23.25 1.38
C TRP A 461 39.31 23.70 2.43
N ASP A 462 40.41 24.33 2.03
CA ASP A 462 41.46 24.78 2.95
C ASP A 462 40.99 25.95 3.85
N ALA A 463 39.96 26.67 3.44
CA ALA A 463 39.37 27.79 4.18
C ALA A 463 38.19 27.39 5.10
N ARG A 464 37.90 26.09 5.25
CA ARG A 464 36.71 25.56 5.93
C ARG A 464 36.66 25.77 7.44
#